data_AF-A0A261PX42-F1
#
_entry.id   AF-A0A261PX42-F1
#
_cell.length_a   1.000
_cell.length_b   1.000
_cell.length_c   1.000
_cell.angle_alpha   90.00
_cell.angle_beta   90.00
_cell.angle_gamma   90.00
#
_symmetry.space_group_name_H-M   'P 1'
#
loop_
_entity.id
_entity.type
_entity.pdbx_description
1 polymer ?
#
loop_
_entity_poly.entity_id
_entity_poly.type
_entity_poly.pdbx_seq_one_letter_code
_entity_poly.pdbx_strand_id
1 'polypeptide(L)'
;MIAAKLGDTTSALVLFLRSRTLMPGFLDAYQQLSRIYYQKKEYPKALWFAQEGLNFYPNDADLHYRRGLTFLQTSQVDSSYTEFMKAIKTEPNNPGANLYVASLLFNVEKAAAALKHLQVVEKVNPNYPGLNFLMAQCLELVGNDDKAMDYYLTEAQQNPGNRKAIGGYWRTRRKQLTNYPELRQDERYRPALTVPDKTGTAAADSI
;
A
#
# COMPACT_ATOMS: atom_id res chain seq x y z
N MET A 1 -1.81 -25.50 -0.88
CA MET A 1 -2.33 -24.30 -1.58
C MET A 1 -1.41 -23.74 -2.68
N ILE A 2 -0.07 -23.89 -2.61
CA ILE A 2 0.85 -23.31 -3.63
C ILE A 2 0.72 -24.00 -4.99
N ALA A 3 0.59 -25.33 -5.03
CA ALA A 3 0.46 -26.09 -6.29
C ALA A 3 -0.82 -25.76 -7.08
N ALA A 4 -1.95 -25.58 -6.39
CA ALA A 4 -3.23 -25.20 -7.03
C ALA A 4 -3.14 -23.80 -7.66
N LYS A 5 -2.60 -22.82 -6.93
CA LYS A 5 -2.41 -21.45 -7.42
C LYS A 5 -1.46 -21.37 -8.61
N LEU A 6 -0.39 -22.19 -8.63
CA LEU A 6 0.52 -22.30 -9.76
C LEU A 6 -0.11 -23.00 -10.98
N GLY A 7 -0.94 -24.02 -10.74
CA GLY A 7 -1.73 -24.69 -11.79
C GLY A 7 -2.73 -23.75 -12.46
N ASP A 8 -3.49 -23.00 -11.67
CA ASP A 8 -4.46 -22.01 -12.15
C ASP A 8 -3.78 -20.87 -12.92
N THR A 9 -2.61 -20.41 -12.44
CA THR A 9 -1.82 -19.36 -13.11
C THR A 9 -1.32 -19.82 -14.49
N THR A 10 -0.95 -21.10 -14.62
CA THR A 10 -0.44 -21.65 -15.89
C THR A 10 -1.57 -21.83 -16.89
N SER A 11 -2.71 -22.36 -16.46
CA SER A 11 -3.91 -22.47 -17.31
C SER A 11 -4.43 -21.10 -17.76
N ALA A 12 -4.50 -20.13 -16.82
CA ALA A 12 -4.90 -18.77 -17.13
C ALA A 12 -3.96 -18.08 -18.13
N LEU A 13 -2.64 -18.28 -17.97
CA LEU A 13 -1.64 -17.75 -18.89
C LEU A 13 -1.89 -18.23 -20.33
N VAL A 14 -2.14 -19.53 -20.52
CA VAL A 14 -2.45 -20.09 -21.85
C VAL A 14 -3.72 -19.48 -22.44
N LEU A 15 -4.77 -19.33 -21.64
CA LEU A 15 -6.03 -18.73 -22.08
C LEU A 15 -5.85 -17.27 -22.51
N PHE A 16 -5.15 -16.45 -21.73
CA PHE A 16 -4.93 -15.04 -22.08
C PHE A 16 -4.01 -14.88 -23.31
N LEU A 17 -2.98 -15.72 -23.45
CA LEU A 17 -2.13 -15.71 -24.64
C LEU A 17 -2.94 -16.06 -25.90
N ARG A 18 -3.81 -17.08 -25.83
CA ARG A 18 -4.71 -17.44 -26.94
C ARG A 18 -5.74 -16.35 -27.20
N SER A 19 -6.31 -15.75 -26.16
CA SER A 19 -7.26 -14.65 -26.31
C SER A 19 -6.63 -13.47 -27.04
N ARG A 20 -5.38 -13.12 -26.74
CA ARG A 20 -4.63 -12.08 -27.46
C ARG A 20 -4.44 -12.42 -28.95
N THR A 21 -4.22 -13.68 -29.30
CA THR A 21 -4.10 -14.09 -30.71
C THR A 21 -5.42 -14.02 -31.48
N LEU A 22 -6.53 -14.30 -30.80
CA LEU A 22 -7.87 -14.29 -31.41
C LEU A 22 -8.48 -12.89 -31.42
N MET A 23 -8.16 -12.08 -30.41
CA MET A 23 -8.67 -10.74 -30.18
C MET A 23 -7.52 -9.84 -29.71
N PRO A 24 -6.73 -9.27 -30.63
CA PRO A 24 -5.58 -8.42 -30.29
C PRO A 24 -5.93 -7.16 -29.51
N GLY A 25 -7.19 -6.72 -29.52
CA GLY A 25 -7.66 -5.59 -28.72
C GLY A 25 -8.27 -5.99 -27.36
N PHE A 26 -8.16 -7.24 -26.91
CA PHE A 26 -8.81 -7.64 -25.66
C PHE A 26 -8.03 -7.15 -24.42
N LEU A 27 -8.51 -6.05 -23.83
CA LEU A 27 -7.88 -5.37 -22.69
C LEU A 27 -7.54 -6.31 -21.52
N ASP A 28 -8.49 -7.13 -21.09
CA ASP A 28 -8.30 -8.02 -19.94
C ASP A 28 -7.12 -8.98 -20.13
N ALA A 29 -6.86 -9.44 -21.37
CA ALA A 29 -5.69 -10.28 -21.62
C ALA A 29 -4.39 -9.55 -21.30
N TYR A 30 -4.25 -8.28 -21.71
CA TYR A 30 -3.04 -7.50 -21.42
C TYR A 30 -2.89 -7.20 -19.93
N GLN A 31 -3.99 -6.83 -19.27
CA GLN A 31 -4.00 -6.59 -17.82
C GLN A 31 -3.58 -7.84 -17.04
N GLN A 32 -4.18 -8.98 -17.35
CA GLN A 32 -3.91 -10.25 -16.66
C GLN A 32 -2.52 -10.80 -17.00
N LEU A 33 -2.07 -10.71 -18.25
CA LEU A 33 -0.72 -11.13 -18.64
C LEU A 33 0.34 -10.29 -17.93
N SER A 34 0.20 -8.96 -17.91
CA SER A 34 1.10 -8.08 -17.17
C SER A 34 1.14 -8.45 -15.68
N ARG A 35 -0.02 -8.69 -15.06
CA ARG A 35 -0.12 -9.14 -13.67
C ARG A 35 0.60 -10.46 -13.41
N ILE A 36 0.35 -11.47 -14.25
CA ILE A 36 0.91 -12.82 -14.09
C ILE A 36 2.43 -12.75 -14.22
N TYR A 37 2.96 -12.08 -15.25
CA TYR A 37 4.40 -11.95 -15.41
C TYR A 37 5.06 -11.13 -14.29
N TYR A 38 4.39 -10.10 -13.76
CA TYR A 38 4.84 -9.38 -12.57
C TYR A 38 4.95 -10.32 -11.36
N GLN A 39 3.93 -11.13 -11.09
CA GLN A 39 3.92 -12.10 -9.98
C GLN A 39 5.01 -13.17 -10.13
N LYS A 40 5.32 -13.56 -11.37
CA LYS A 40 6.43 -14.47 -11.69
C LYS A 40 7.81 -13.79 -11.64
N LYS A 41 7.88 -12.49 -11.31
CA LYS A 41 9.10 -11.66 -11.33
C LYS A 41 9.76 -11.56 -12.72
N GLU A 42 9.03 -11.87 -13.78
CA GLU A 42 9.46 -11.72 -15.16
C GLU A 42 9.16 -10.29 -15.65
N TYR A 43 9.80 -9.30 -15.01
CA TYR A 43 9.49 -7.87 -15.18
C TYR A 43 9.58 -7.36 -16.63
N PRO A 44 10.55 -7.77 -17.47
CA PRO A 44 10.59 -7.35 -18.87
C PRO A 44 9.32 -7.75 -19.64
N LYS A 45 8.77 -8.94 -19.39
CA LYS A 45 7.52 -9.38 -20.02
C LYS A 45 6.33 -8.62 -19.45
N ALA A 46 6.29 -8.38 -18.15
CA ALA A 46 5.23 -7.61 -17.52
C ALA A 46 5.12 -6.19 -18.10
N LEU A 47 6.27 -5.52 -18.31
CA LEU A 47 6.35 -4.23 -18.98
C LEU A 47 5.90 -4.31 -20.44
N TRP A 48 6.33 -5.34 -21.17
CA TRP A 48 5.93 -5.54 -22.57
C TRP A 48 4.42 -5.68 -22.71
N PHE A 49 3.77 -6.56 -21.95
CA PHE A 49 2.32 -6.72 -22.00
C PHE A 49 1.56 -5.47 -21.54
N ALA A 50 2.08 -4.75 -20.55
CA ALA A 50 1.49 -3.47 -20.16
C ALA A 50 1.57 -2.43 -21.28
N GLN A 51 2.72 -2.29 -21.93
CA GLN A 51 2.91 -1.37 -23.06
C GLN A 51 2.05 -1.75 -24.26
N GLU A 52 1.95 -3.04 -24.60
CA GLU A 52 1.11 -3.50 -25.69
C GLU A 52 -0.36 -3.18 -25.45
N GLY A 53 -0.86 -3.42 -24.23
CA GLY A 53 -2.22 -3.02 -23.86
C GLY A 53 -2.44 -1.51 -23.96
N LEU A 54 -1.46 -0.71 -23.53
CA LEU A 54 -1.51 0.75 -23.61
C LEU A 54 -1.44 1.27 -25.06
N ASN A 55 -0.94 0.50 -26.02
CA ASN A 55 -1.01 0.87 -27.44
C ASN A 55 -2.46 0.87 -27.95
N PHE A 56 -3.32 0.00 -27.41
CA PHE A 56 -4.76 -0.02 -27.69
C PHE A 56 -5.56 0.91 -26.77
N TYR A 57 -5.17 0.98 -25.50
CA TYR A 57 -5.88 1.69 -24.44
C TYR A 57 -4.94 2.66 -23.71
N PRO A 58 -4.57 3.79 -24.32
CA PRO A 58 -3.49 4.66 -23.84
C PRO A 58 -3.77 5.35 -22.50
N ASN A 59 -5.01 5.31 -22.01
CA ASN A 59 -5.41 5.90 -20.74
C ASN A 59 -5.85 4.86 -19.71
N ASP A 60 -5.67 3.56 -19.94
CA ASP A 60 -6.13 2.53 -19.00
C ASP A 60 -5.39 2.61 -17.65
N ALA A 61 -6.14 2.78 -16.58
CA ALA A 61 -5.59 3.02 -15.25
C ALA A 61 -4.89 1.78 -14.66
N ASP A 62 -5.45 0.58 -14.86
CA ASP A 62 -4.87 -0.67 -14.34
C ASP A 62 -3.56 -1.02 -15.06
N LEU A 63 -3.48 -0.84 -16.38
CA LEU A 63 -2.23 -1.03 -17.12
C LEU A 63 -1.13 -0.04 -16.68
N HIS A 64 -1.47 1.24 -16.53
CA HIS A 64 -0.53 2.23 -15.96
C HIS A 64 -0.10 1.85 -14.53
N TYR A 65 -1.05 1.45 -13.68
CA TYR A 65 -0.77 0.99 -12.33
C TYR A 65 0.19 -0.22 -12.30
N ARG A 66 -0.06 -1.25 -13.13
CA ARG A 66 0.83 -2.43 -13.25
C ARG A 66 2.22 -2.08 -13.75
N ARG A 67 2.31 -1.16 -14.71
CA ARG A 67 3.59 -0.66 -15.22
C ARG A 67 4.35 0.09 -14.13
N GLY A 68 3.65 0.93 -13.36
CA GLY A 68 4.18 1.61 -12.18
C GLY A 68 4.74 0.65 -11.13
N LEU A 69 3.99 -0.42 -10.78
CA LEU A 69 4.47 -1.48 -9.87
C LEU A 69 5.73 -2.16 -10.41
N THR A 70 5.75 -2.48 -11.69
CA THR A 70 6.87 -3.16 -12.33
C THR A 70 8.12 -2.29 -12.34
N PHE A 71 7.97 -1.00 -12.61
CA PHE A 71 9.07 -0.03 -12.50
C PHE A 71 9.62 0.06 -11.07
N LEU A 72 8.78 0.06 -10.02
CA LEU A 72 9.28 0.00 -8.63
C LEU A 72 10.13 -1.24 -8.37
N GLN A 73 9.69 -2.41 -8.82
CA GLN A 73 10.45 -3.66 -8.60
C GLN A 73 11.78 -3.70 -9.36
N THR A 74 11.93 -2.86 -10.38
CA THR A 74 13.17 -2.69 -11.14
C THR A 74 13.94 -1.41 -10.73
N SER A 75 13.60 -0.81 -9.59
CA SER A 75 14.23 0.39 -9.03
C SER A 75 14.13 1.65 -9.91
N GLN A 76 13.20 1.68 -10.86
CA GLN A 76 12.96 2.84 -11.74
C GLN A 76 11.89 3.75 -11.11
N VAL A 77 12.26 4.45 -10.04
CA VAL A 77 11.34 5.20 -9.18
C VAL A 77 10.62 6.33 -9.93
N ASP A 78 11.34 7.12 -10.74
CA ASP A 78 10.73 8.24 -11.48
C ASP A 78 9.73 7.78 -12.54
N SER A 79 10.06 6.72 -13.26
CA SER A 79 9.16 6.07 -14.22
C SER A 79 7.92 5.53 -13.50
N SER A 80 8.10 4.93 -12.33
CA SER A 80 6.99 4.44 -11.53
C SER A 80 6.03 5.54 -11.09
N TYR A 81 6.56 6.63 -10.52
CA TYR A 81 5.78 7.79 -10.12
C TYR A 81 4.96 8.33 -11.30
N THR A 82 5.60 8.47 -12.46
CA THR A 82 4.96 8.94 -13.70
C THR A 82 3.79 8.06 -14.10
N GLU A 83 3.95 6.73 -14.03
CA GLU A 83 2.90 5.78 -14.39
C GLU A 83 1.74 5.78 -13.37
N PHE A 84 2.02 5.85 -12.07
CA PHE A 84 0.95 5.99 -11.09
C PHE A 84 0.19 7.31 -11.23
N MET A 85 0.86 8.41 -11.55
CA MET A 85 0.20 9.68 -11.83
C MET A 85 -0.70 9.61 -13.06
N LYS A 86 -0.32 8.85 -14.10
CA LYS A 86 -1.21 8.58 -15.25
C LYS A 86 -2.43 7.75 -14.84
N ALA A 87 -2.24 6.71 -14.02
CA ALA A 87 -3.36 5.93 -13.48
C ALA A 87 -4.33 6.81 -12.67
N ILE A 88 -3.82 7.68 -11.80
CA ILE A 88 -4.62 8.64 -11.01
C ILE A 88 -5.32 9.67 -11.90
N LYS A 89 -4.69 10.09 -13.02
CA LYS A 89 -5.32 11.02 -13.96
C LYS A 89 -6.59 10.42 -14.57
N THR A 90 -6.60 9.13 -14.89
CA THR A 90 -7.78 8.44 -15.42
C THR A 90 -8.75 8.05 -14.30
N GLU A 91 -8.24 7.51 -13.19
CA GLU A 91 -9.02 7.08 -12.03
C GLU A 91 -8.51 7.77 -10.76
N PRO A 92 -9.02 8.99 -10.45
CA PRO A 92 -8.55 9.77 -9.29
C PRO A 92 -8.68 9.04 -7.95
N ASN A 93 -9.67 8.15 -7.84
CA ASN A 93 -9.99 7.40 -6.64
C ASN A 93 -9.32 6.02 -6.59
N ASN A 94 -8.36 5.71 -7.47
CA ASN A 94 -7.66 4.43 -7.43
C ASN A 94 -6.82 4.33 -6.13
N PRO A 95 -7.18 3.46 -5.18
CA PRO A 95 -6.55 3.45 -3.85
C PRO A 95 -5.11 2.92 -3.92
N GLY A 96 -4.82 1.98 -4.82
CA GLY A 96 -3.48 1.46 -5.03
C GLY A 96 -2.53 2.52 -5.55
N ALA A 97 -2.88 3.18 -6.66
CA ALA A 97 -2.04 4.21 -7.25
C ALA A 97 -1.80 5.38 -6.28
N ASN A 98 -2.83 5.84 -5.56
CA ASN A 98 -2.69 6.88 -4.55
C ASN A 98 -1.80 6.45 -3.36
N LEU A 99 -1.91 5.21 -2.87
CA LEU A 99 -1.04 4.70 -1.80
C LEU A 99 0.43 4.68 -2.24
N TYR A 100 0.72 4.20 -3.44
CA TYR A 100 2.11 4.16 -3.93
C TYR A 100 2.68 5.57 -4.17
N VAL A 101 1.90 6.49 -4.74
CA VAL A 101 2.33 7.90 -4.86
C VAL A 101 2.59 8.50 -3.49
N ALA A 102 1.72 8.27 -2.50
CA ALA A 102 1.96 8.71 -1.14
C ALA A 102 3.26 8.13 -0.55
N SER A 103 3.51 6.84 -0.75
CA SER A 103 4.74 6.19 -0.29
C SER A 103 5.99 6.76 -0.96
N LEU A 104 5.93 7.06 -2.26
CA LEU A 104 7.03 7.67 -2.99
C LEU A 104 7.29 9.11 -2.51
N LEU A 105 6.23 9.89 -2.30
CA LEU A 105 6.33 11.25 -1.76
C LEU A 105 6.89 11.26 -0.34
N PHE A 106 6.50 10.29 0.50
CA PHE A 106 7.04 10.12 1.83
C PHE A 106 8.56 9.87 1.80
N ASN A 107 9.03 9.02 0.89
CA ASN A 107 10.46 8.72 0.74
C ASN A 107 11.30 9.92 0.29
N VAL A 108 10.70 10.92 -0.36
CA VAL A 108 11.35 12.19 -0.73
C VAL A 108 10.97 13.33 0.22
N GLU A 109 10.59 12.99 1.46
CA GLU A 109 10.30 13.92 2.56
C GLU A 109 9.12 14.88 2.32
N LYS A 110 8.26 14.59 1.34
CA LYS A 110 7.05 15.37 1.02
C LYS A 110 5.82 14.85 1.77
N ALA A 111 5.93 14.70 3.10
CA ALA A 111 4.89 14.10 3.94
C ALA A 111 3.52 14.79 3.81
N ALA A 112 3.47 16.13 3.76
CA ALA A 112 2.21 16.86 3.60
C ALA A 112 1.51 16.59 2.25
N ALA A 113 2.28 16.37 1.17
CA ALA A 113 1.71 15.99 -0.12
C ALA A 113 1.24 14.53 -0.10
N ALA A 114 1.99 13.63 0.55
CA ALA A 114 1.60 12.24 0.74
C ALA A 114 0.24 12.12 1.46
N LEU A 115 0.02 12.91 2.53
CA LEU A 115 -1.26 12.93 3.26
C LEU A 115 -2.46 13.22 2.36
N LYS A 116 -2.34 14.10 1.37
CA LYS A 116 -3.43 14.40 0.42
C LYS A 116 -3.85 13.17 -0.38
N HIS A 117 -2.89 12.36 -0.81
CA HIS A 117 -3.16 11.10 -1.51
C HIS A 117 -3.73 10.04 -0.56
N LEU A 118 -3.21 9.93 0.66
CA LEU A 118 -3.72 8.98 1.67
C LEU A 118 -5.16 9.29 2.08
N GLN A 119 -5.55 10.56 2.15
CA GLN A 119 -6.94 10.97 2.38
C GLN A 119 -7.89 10.47 1.29
N VAL A 120 -7.43 10.36 0.04
CA VAL A 120 -8.22 9.74 -1.04
C VAL A 120 -8.38 8.24 -0.78
N VAL A 121 -7.29 7.55 -0.43
CA VAL A 121 -7.31 6.12 -0.11
C VAL A 121 -8.27 5.84 1.05
N GLU A 122 -8.21 6.63 2.12
CA GLU A 122 -9.08 6.51 3.30
C GLU A 122 -10.56 6.68 2.95
N LYS A 123 -10.91 7.67 2.11
CA LYS A 123 -12.29 7.89 1.67
C LYS A 123 -12.85 6.70 0.88
N VAL A 124 -12.01 6.05 0.08
CA VAL A 124 -12.41 4.92 -0.78
C VAL A 124 -12.46 3.62 0.03
N ASN A 125 -11.45 3.38 0.85
CA ASN A 125 -11.36 2.20 1.71
C ASN A 125 -10.54 2.53 2.98
N PRO A 126 -11.20 2.77 4.12
CA PRO A 126 -10.53 3.03 5.41
C PRO A 126 -9.65 1.87 5.90
N ASN A 127 -9.89 0.64 5.44
CA ASN A 127 -9.14 -0.56 5.80
C ASN A 127 -8.15 -0.97 4.71
N TYR A 128 -7.74 -0.05 3.84
CA TYR A 128 -6.79 -0.36 2.77
C TYR A 128 -5.42 -0.74 3.36
N PRO A 129 -4.82 -1.87 2.94
CA PRO A 129 -3.55 -2.32 3.51
C PRO A 129 -2.44 -1.28 3.39
N GLY A 130 -1.75 -1.00 4.50
CA GLY A 130 -0.66 -0.02 4.55
C GLY A 130 -1.10 1.44 4.69
N LEU A 131 -2.41 1.74 4.62
CA LEU A 131 -2.94 3.10 4.81
C LEU A 131 -2.60 3.64 6.21
N ASN A 132 -3.04 2.95 7.26
CA ASN A 132 -2.92 3.41 8.64
C ASN A 132 -1.45 3.63 9.02
N PHE A 133 -0.58 2.68 8.70
CA PHE A 133 0.85 2.81 8.97
C PHE A 133 1.48 4.01 8.27
N LEU A 134 1.22 4.21 6.97
CA LEU A 134 1.81 5.30 6.21
C LEU A 134 1.22 6.66 6.60
N MET A 135 -0.08 6.72 6.93
CA MET A 135 -0.73 7.92 7.45
C MET A 135 -0.10 8.35 8.77
N ALA A 136 0.09 7.41 9.69
CA ALA A 136 0.74 7.67 10.97
C ALA A 136 2.18 8.23 10.81
N GLN A 137 2.98 7.61 9.92
CA GLN A 137 4.33 8.09 9.63
C GLN A 137 4.33 9.51 9.03
N CYS A 138 3.43 9.80 8.10
CA CYS A 138 3.34 11.13 7.51
C CYS A 138 2.87 12.18 8.52
N LEU A 139 1.88 11.86 9.36
CA LEU A 139 1.37 12.76 10.40
C LEU A 139 2.44 13.09 11.45
N GLU A 140 3.22 12.09 11.85
CA GLU A 140 4.31 12.30 12.80
C GLU A 140 5.39 13.23 12.22
N LEU A 141 5.77 13.07 10.95
CA LEU A 141 6.72 13.98 10.29
C LEU A 141 6.20 15.42 10.17
N VAL A 142 4.88 15.59 10.03
CA VAL A 142 4.23 16.91 10.00
C VAL A 142 4.01 17.46 11.43
N GLY A 143 4.31 16.68 12.47
CA GLY A 143 4.19 17.08 13.87
C GLY A 143 2.79 16.90 14.47
N ASN A 144 1.89 16.21 13.78
CA ASN A 144 0.56 15.87 14.29
C ASN A 144 0.58 14.53 15.04
N ASP A 145 1.25 14.53 16.19
CA ASP A 145 1.47 13.32 16.99
C ASP A 145 0.17 12.69 17.50
N ASP A 146 -0.85 13.52 17.77
CA ASP A 146 -2.19 13.08 18.23
C ASP A 146 -2.83 12.13 17.23
N LYS A 147 -2.99 12.58 15.99
CA LYS A 147 -3.54 11.71 14.95
C LYS A 147 -2.60 10.58 14.59
N ALA A 148 -1.28 10.81 14.60
CA ALA A 148 -0.31 9.76 14.31
C ALA A 148 -0.45 8.58 15.28
N MET A 149 -0.65 8.86 16.57
CA MET A 149 -0.87 7.84 17.60
C MET A 149 -2.12 7.00 17.29
N ASP A 150 -3.24 7.63 16.92
CA ASP A 150 -4.50 6.94 16.61
C ASP A 150 -4.37 5.99 15.41
N TYR A 151 -3.71 6.44 14.34
CA TYR A 151 -3.46 5.58 13.17
C TYR A 151 -2.46 4.46 13.49
N TYR A 152 -1.44 4.69 14.31
CA TYR A 152 -0.55 3.62 14.77
C TYR A 152 -1.29 2.59 15.64
N LEU A 153 -2.18 3.03 16.51
CA LEU A 153 -3.01 2.16 17.32
C LEU A 153 -3.92 1.30 16.44
N THR A 154 -4.60 1.92 15.47
CA THR A 154 -5.49 1.23 14.53
C THR A 154 -4.72 0.18 13.73
N GLU A 155 -3.56 0.52 13.18
CA GLU A 155 -2.68 -0.42 12.47
C GLU A 155 -2.23 -1.57 13.38
N ALA A 156 -1.86 -1.29 14.63
CA ALA A 156 -1.43 -2.32 15.58
C ALA A 156 -2.55 -3.27 15.99
N GLN A 157 -3.79 -2.77 16.10
CA GLN A 157 -4.96 -3.60 16.37
C GLN A 157 -5.33 -4.49 15.18
N GLN A 158 -5.29 -3.95 13.96
CA GLN A 158 -5.59 -4.69 12.74
C GLN A 158 -4.48 -5.67 12.36
N ASN A 159 -3.22 -5.28 12.57
CA ASN A 159 -2.02 -6.05 12.26
C ASN A 159 -1.09 -6.14 13.50
N PRO A 160 -1.41 -7.00 14.49
CA PRO A 160 -0.58 -7.15 15.70
C PRO A 160 0.87 -7.57 15.43
N GLY A 161 1.17 -8.12 14.24
CA GLY A 161 2.53 -8.43 13.80
C GLY A 161 3.35 -7.22 13.36
N ASN A 162 2.73 -6.05 13.12
CA ASN A 162 3.42 -4.85 12.68
C ASN A 162 4.14 -4.15 13.85
N ARG A 163 5.32 -4.67 14.22
CA ARG A 163 6.15 -4.13 15.31
C ARG A 163 6.50 -2.66 15.15
N LYS A 164 6.62 -2.18 13.90
CA LYS A 164 6.89 -0.77 13.62
C LYS A 164 5.71 0.12 14.02
N ALA A 165 4.48 -0.33 13.77
CA ALA A 165 3.28 0.39 14.19
C ALA A 165 3.16 0.44 15.72
N ILE A 166 3.36 -0.69 16.39
CA ILE A 166 3.37 -0.77 17.87
C ILE A 166 4.44 0.18 18.44
N GLY A 167 5.65 0.15 17.90
CA GLY A 167 6.72 1.07 18.31
C GLY A 167 6.38 2.54 18.04
N GLY A 168 5.72 2.83 16.91
CA GLY A 168 5.21 4.16 16.57
C GLY A 168 4.20 4.67 17.59
N TYR A 169 3.23 3.85 17.98
CA TYR A 169 2.25 4.15 19.01
C TYR A 169 2.91 4.48 20.36
N TRP A 170 3.81 3.62 20.86
CA TRP A 170 4.46 3.86 22.15
C TRP A 170 5.34 5.11 22.14
N ARG A 171 6.02 5.38 21.03
CA ARG A 171 6.89 6.55 20.88
C ARG A 171 6.09 7.85 20.85
N THR A 172 5.02 7.93 20.05
CA THR A 172 4.13 9.10 19.95
C THR A 172 3.42 9.36 21.28
N ARG A 173 2.86 8.32 21.91
CA ARG A 173 2.25 8.41 23.24
C ARG A 173 3.24 8.89 24.30
N ARG A 174 4.46 8.35 24.32
CA ARG A 174 5.50 8.79 25.27
C ARG A 174 5.85 10.26 25.05
N LYS A 175 6.00 10.70 23.80
CA LYS A 175 6.28 12.10 23.45
C LYS A 175 5.17 13.03 23.99
N GLN A 176 3.91 12.67 23.80
CA GLN A 176 2.78 13.43 24.35
C GLN A 176 2.79 13.48 25.88
N LEU A 177 2.98 12.35 26.57
CA LEU A 177 3.00 12.32 28.03
C LEU A 177 4.23 13.01 28.66
N THR A 178 5.29 13.21 27.87
CA THR A 178 6.42 14.06 28.25
C THR A 178 6.05 15.54 28.14
N ASN A 179 5.35 15.93 27.06
CA ASN A 179 4.93 17.31 26.83
C ASN A 179 3.74 17.74 27.71
N TYR A 180 2.86 16.79 28.04
CA TYR A 180 1.60 16.98 28.76
C TYR A 180 1.39 15.86 29.80
N PRO A 181 2.12 15.89 30.93
CA PRO A 181 2.07 14.82 31.96
C PRO A 181 0.68 14.62 32.57
N GLU A 182 -0.17 15.65 32.57
CA GLU A 182 -1.56 15.64 33.05
C GLU A 182 -2.43 14.63 32.28
N LEU A 183 -2.10 14.37 31.00
CA LEU A 183 -2.82 13.40 30.18
C LEU A 183 -2.74 11.97 30.75
N ARG A 184 -1.80 11.66 31.66
CA ARG A 184 -1.75 10.34 32.33
C ARG A 184 -3.03 10.01 33.12
N GLN A 185 -3.73 11.03 33.60
CA GLN A 185 -4.98 10.86 34.34
C GLN A 185 -6.20 10.79 33.42
N ASP A 186 -6.04 11.18 32.15
CA ASP A 186 -7.09 11.08 31.15
C ASP A 186 -7.22 9.63 30.67
N GLU A 187 -8.43 9.09 30.80
CA GLU A 187 -8.73 7.71 30.42
C GLU A 187 -8.45 7.43 28.94
N ARG A 188 -8.57 8.45 28.07
CA ARG A 188 -8.26 8.36 26.64
C ARG A 188 -6.79 8.05 26.36
N TYR A 189 -5.91 8.41 27.29
CA TYR A 189 -4.47 8.19 27.19
C TYR A 189 -3.98 7.00 28.01
N ARG A 190 -4.89 6.22 28.61
CA ARG A 190 -4.52 4.89 29.10
C ARG A 190 -4.03 4.04 27.92
N PRO A 191 -2.99 3.21 28.12
CA PRO A 191 -2.45 2.44 27.03
C PRO A 191 -3.48 1.44 26.51
N ALA A 192 -3.95 1.63 25.27
CA ALA A 192 -4.89 0.74 24.60
C ALA A 192 -4.23 -0.56 24.09
N LEU A 193 -2.90 -0.60 24.03
CA LEU A 193 -2.12 -1.81 23.77
C LEU A 193 -1.43 -2.25 25.07
N THR A 194 -1.33 -3.56 25.28
CA THR A 194 -0.44 -4.11 26.31
C THR A 194 1.00 -3.92 25.88
N VAL A 195 1.89 -3.64 26.84
CA VAL A 195 3.33 -3.55 26.56
C VAL A 195 3.78 -4.96 26.15
N PRO A 196 4.35 -5.15 24.93
CA PRO A 196 4.88 -6.45 24.56
C PRO A 196 5.99 -6.81 25.55
N ASP A 197 5.87 -7.94 26.25
CA ASP A 197 6.92 -8.42 27.12
C ASP A 197 8.23 -8.58 26.30
N LYS A 198 9.38 -8.32 26.92
CA LYS A 198 10.70 -8.39 26.27
C LYS A 198 11.00 -9.78 25.69
N THR A 199 10.21 -10.78 26.08
CA THR A 199 10.27 -12.19 25.70
C THR A 199 9.41 -12.55 24.47
N GLY A 200 8.53 -11.65 24.00
CA GLY A 200 7.71 -11.91 22.81
C GLY A 200 6.58 -12.93 22.98
N THR A 201 6.20 -13.26 24.22
CA THR A 201 4.96 -14.00 24.47
C THR A 201 3.84 -13.02 24.77
N ALA A 202 2.89 -12.89 23.85
CA ALA A 202 1.58 -12.35 24.20
C ALA A 202 1.00 -13.30 25.26
N ALA A 203 0.97 -12.85 26.51
CA ALA A 203 0.20 -13.52 27.54
C ALA A 203 -1.26 -13.43 27.13
N ALA A 204 -1.79 -14.55 26.66
CA ALA A 204 -3.22 -14.80 26.62
C ALA A 204 -3.67 -14.93 28.09
N ASP A 205 -4.11 -13.83 28.67
CA ASP A 205 -4.84 -13.88 29.93
C ASP A 205 -6.31 -13.57 29.66
N SER A 206 -7.05 -14.67 29.63
CA SER A 206 -8.49 -14.83 29.78
C SER A 206 -9.04 -14.12 31.02
N ILE A 207 -10.18 -13.45 30.84
CA ILE A 207 -11.39 -13.63 31.66
C ILE A 207 -12.59 -13.69 30.70
#